data_AF-A0A1F6ES87-F1
#
_entry.id   AF-A0A1F6ES87-F1
#
_cell.length_a   1.000
_cell.length_b   1.000
_cell.length_c   1.000
_cell.angle_alpha   90.00
_cell.angle_beta   90.00
_cell.angle_gamma   90.00
#
_symmetry.space_group_name_H-M   'P 1'
#
loop_
_entity.id
_entity.type
_entity.pdbx_description
1 polymer ?
#
loop_
_entity_poly.entity_id
_entity_poly.type
_entity_poly.pdbx_seq_one_letter_code
_entity_poly.pdbx_strand_id
1 'polypeptide(L)' 'MTKKITMAAKTDTELAKLIVDTRVELRTQRFSAAGSRAKESNAPRKLRVTIARALTEQRARELAVGEAA' A
#
# COMPACT_ATOMS: atom_id res chain seq x y z
N MET A 1 8.63 8.55 -18.56
CA MET A 1 7.84 7.46 -17.96
C MET A 1 8.52 7.00 -16.68
N THR A 2 7.96 7.30 -15.52
CA THR A 2 8.51 6.83 -14.24
C THR A 2 8.26 5.32 -14.15
N LYS A 3 9.33 4.52 -14.02
CA LYS A 3 9.23 3.06 -13.89
C LYS A 3 8.22 2.73 -12.78
N LYS A 4 7.20 1.94 -13.11
CA LYS A 4 6.25 1.43 -12.11
C LYS A 4 7.05 0.49 -11.20
N ILE A 5 7.43 0.97 -10.02
CA ILE A 5 8.06 0.13 -8.99
C ILE A 5 7.05 -0.97 -8.66
N THR A 6 7.41 -2.21 -8.98
CA THR A 6 6.58 -3.39 -8.73
C THR A 6 6.70 -3.81 -7.27
N MET A 7 5.64 -4.35 -6.68
CA MET A 7 5.68 -4.84 -5.29
C MET A 7 6.64 -6.04 -5.14
N ALA A 8 6.84 -6.80 -6.21
CA ALA A 8 7.81 -7.89 -6.30
C ALA A 8 9.27 -7.47 -6.02
N ALA A 9 9.64 -6.21 -6.28
CA ALA A 9 11.00 -5.72 -6.03
C ALA A 9 11.29 -5.42 -4.55
N LYS A 10 10.28 -5.50 -3.68
CA LYS A 10 10.41 -5.22 -2.24
C LYS A 10 10.58 -6.51 -1.45
N THR A 11 11.35 -6.46 -0.39
CA THR A 11 11.44 -7.51 0.62
C THR A 11 10.15 -7.59 1.47
N ASP A 12 9.94 -8.69 2.19
CA ASP A 12 8.75 -8.85 3.03
C ASP A 12 8.65 -7.81 4.15
N THR A 13 9.80 -7.42 4.71
CA THR A 13 9.91 -6.37 5.73
C THR A 13 9.57 -5.00 5.16
N GLU A 14 10.02 -4.69 3.95
CA GLU A 14 9.67 -3.47 3.24
C GLU A 14 8.19 -3.41 2.86
N LEU A 15 7.58 -4.55 2.49
CA LEU A 15 6.14 -4.63 2.24
C LEU A 15 5.34 -4.39 3.51
N ALA A 16 5.74 -4.99 4.63
CA ALA A 16 5.09 -4.80 5.93
C ALA A 16 5.16 -3.33 6.37
N LYS A 17 6.35 -2.72 6.28
CA LYS A 17 6.54 -1.30 6.59
C LYS A 17 5.71 -0.41 5.67
N LEU A 18 5.72 -0.68 4.36
CA LEU A 18 4.91 0.07 3.39
C LEU A 18 3.42 0.05 3.75
N ILE A 19 2.88 -1.10 4.17
CA ILE A 19 1.47 -1.22 4.56
C ILE A 19 1.17 -0.35 5.78
N VAL A 20 2.01 -0.39 6.80
CA VAL A 20 1.84 0.40 8.04
C VAL A 20 1.89 1.90 7.73
N ASP A 21 2.94 2.35 7.05
CA ASP A 21 3.14 3.76 6.72
C ASP A 21 1.98 4.29 5.85
N THR A 22 1.57 3.52 4.83
CA THR A 22 0.47 3.91 3.94
C THR A 22 -0.88 3.95 4.67
N ARG A 23 -1.11 3.11 5.68
CA ARG A 23 -2.32 3.14 6.53
C ARG A 23 -2.35 4.38 7.41
N VAL A 24 -1.21 4.78 7.98
CA VAL A 24 -1.08 6.01 8.77
C VAL A 24 -1.31 7.24 7.89
N GLU A 25 -0.76 7.26 6.68
CA GLU A 25 -0.99 8.33 5.72
C GLU A 25 -2.47 8.43 5.32
N LEU A 26 -3.12 7.29 5.04
CA LEU A 26 -4.55 7.25 4.72
C LEU A 26 -5.40 7.80 5.87
N ARG A 27 -5.04 7.49 7.13
CA ARG A 27 -5.69 8.07 8.31
C ARG A 27 -5.52 9.59 8.33
N THR A 28 -4.30 10.07 8.14
CA THR A 28 -3.99 11.51 8.11
C THR A 28 -4.77 12.24 7.02
N GLN A 29 -4.87 11.67 5.82
CA GLN A 29 -5.65 12.22 4.70
C GLN A 29 -7.14 12.29 5.03
N ARG A 30 -7.71 11.27 5.70
CA ARG A 30 -9.12 11.27 6.13
C ARG A 30 -9.40 12.39 7.14
N PHE A 31 -8.52 12.60 8.11
CA PHE A 31 -8.67 13.68 9.09
C PHE A 31 -8.43 15.06 8.48
N SER A 32 -7.47 15.19 7.57
CA SER A 32 -7.20 16.46 6.87
C SER A 32 -8.39 16.90 6.01
N ALA A 33 -9.09 15.96 5.37
CA ALA A 33 -10.29 16.23 4.58
C ALA A 33 -11.53 16.59 5.43
N ALA A 34 -11.51 16.31 6.74
CA ALA A 34 -12.66 16.60 7.61
C ALA A 34 -12.81 18.10 7.93
N GLY A 35 -11.78 18.92 7.70
CA GLY A 35 -11.79 20.37 7.95
C GLY A 35 -11.89 21.26 6.71
N SER A 36 -11.61 20.74 5.52
CA SER A 36 -11.75 21.47 4.24
C SER A 36 -11.62 20.51 3.04
N ARG A 37 -11.88 21.01 1.82
CA ARG A 37 -11.71 20.22 0.61
C ARG A 37 -10.25 19.79 0.47
N ALA A 38 -10.00 18.48 0.44
CA ALA A 38 -8.67 17.94 0.21
C ALA A 38 -8.11 18.44 -1.13
N LYS A 39 -6.87 18.96 -1.12
CA LYS A 39 -6.15 19.43 -2.31
C LYS A 39 -6.09 18.35 -3.40
N GLU A 40 -5.84 17.11 -2.99
CA GLU A 40 -5.78 15.94 -3.86
C GLU A 40 -6.90 14.95 -3.51
N SER A 41 -8.08 15.14 -4.07
CA SER A 41 -9.25 14.29 -3.84
C SER A 41 -9.02 12.81 -4.18
N ASN A 42 -8.08 12.53 -5.09
CA ASN A 42 -7.71 11.18 -5.51
C ASN A 42 -6.69 10.48 -4.60
N ALA A 43 -6.08 11.19 -3.64
CA ALA A 43 -5.04 10.63 -2.77
C ALA A 43 -5.53 9.42 -1.95
N PRO A 44 -6.71 9.43 -1.28
CA PRO A 44 -7.18 8.28 -0.53
C PRO A 44 -7.37 7.03 -1.40
N ARG A 45 -7.84 7.19 -2.65
CA ARG A 45 -7.97 6.09 -3.60
C ARG A 45 -6.61 5.49 -3.95
N LYS A 46 -5.62 6.33 -4.26
CA LYS A 46 -4.25 5.88 -4.59
C LYS A 46 -3.63 5.10 -3.42
N LEU A 47 -3.75 5.61 -2.20
CA LEU A 47 -3.22 4.95 -0.99
C LEU A 47 -3.87 3.58 -0.76
N ARG A 48 -5.20 3.47 -0.93
CA ARG A 48 -5.90 2.18 -0.80
C ARG A 48 -5.44 1.15 -1.84
N VAL A 49 -5.21 1.58 -3.07
CA VAL A 49 -4.69 0.70 -4.14
C VAL A 49 -3.26 0.24 -3.81
N THR A 50 -2.41 1.10 -3.27
CA THR A 50 -1.06 0.72 -2.83
C THR A 50 -1.10 -0.34 -1.73
N ILE A 51 -1.96 -0.15 -0.71
CA ILE A 51 -2.16 -1.14 0.36
C ILE A 51 -2.62 -2.48 -0.21
N ALA A 52 -3.62 -2.48 -1.09
CA ALA A 52 -4.12 -3.70 -1.69
C ALA A 52 -3.04 -4.46 -2.46
N ARG A 53 -2.24 -3.76 -3.28
CA ARG A 53 -1.13 -4.38 -4.03
C ARG A 53 -0.07 -4.99 -3.13
N ALA A 54 0.29 -4.31 -2.03
CA ALA A 54 1.28 -4.83 -1.08
C ALA A 54 0.77 -6.08 -0.36
N LEU A 55 -0.50 -6.11 0.04
CA LEU A 55 -1.13 -7.28 0.65
C LEU A 55 -1.27 -8.45 -0.33
N THR A 56 -1.61 -8.18 -1.59
CA THR A 56 -1.67 -9.22 -2.63
C THR A 56 -0.31 -9.87 -2.82
N GLU A 57 0.77 -9.08 -2.87
CA GLU A 57 2.13 -9.60 -2.98
C GLU A 57 2.51 -10.45 -1.77
N GLN A 58 2.26 -9.98 -0.54
CA GLN A 58 2.51 -10.77 0.68
C GLN A 58 1.76 -12.10 0.65
N ARG A 59 0.47 -12.09 0.28
CA ARG A 59 -0.33 -13.30 0.21
C ARG A 59 0.18 -14.26 -0.88
N ALA A 60 0.59 -13.73 -2.03
CA ALA A 60 1.16 -14.55 -3.11
C ALA A 60 2.44 -15.26 -2.64
N ARG A 61 3.30 -14.60 -1.85
CA ARG A 61 4.50 -15.21 -1.26
C ARG A 61 4.17 -16.28 -0.24
N GLU A 62 3.22 -16.03 0.66
CA GLU A 62 2.74 -17.03 1.62
C GLU A 62 2.24 -18.30 0.94
N LEU A 63 1.46 -18.15 -0.14
CA LEU A 63 0.95 -19.28 -0.91
C LEU A 63 2.07 -20.05 -1.61
N ALA A 64 3.05 -19.36 -2.20
CA ALA A 64 4.19 -20.00 -2.87
C ALA A 64 5.09 -20.78 -1.89
N VAL A 65 5.27 -20.28 -0.66
CA VAL A 65 5.98 -21.01 0.40
C VAL A 65 5.17 -22.21 0.88
N GLY A 66 3.84 -22.07 1.00
CA GLY A 66 2.94 -23.15 1.41
C GLY A 66 2.76 -24.27 0.38
N GLU A 67 2.92 -24.00 -0.91
CA GLU A 67 2.96 -25.03 -1.97
C GLU A 67 4.30 -25.78 -2.03
N ALA A 68 5.36 -25.23 -1.43
CA ALA A 68 6.70 -25.83 -1.42
C ALA A 68 6.97 -26.70 -0.17
N ALA A 69 6.02 -26.79 0.76
CA ALA A 69 6.09 -27.57 2.00
C ALA A 69 5.18 -28.80 1.94
#